data_AF-A0A5N5SZF6-F1
#
_entry.id   AF-A0A5N5SZF6-F1
#
_cell.length_a   1.000
_cell.length_b   1.000
_cell.length_c   1.000
_cell.angle_alpha   90.00
_cell.angle_beta   90.00
_cell.angle_gamma   90.00
#
_symmetry.space_group_name_H-M   'P 1'
#
loop_
_entity.id
_entity.type
_entity.pdbx_description
1 polymer ?
#
loop_
_entity_poly.entity_id
_entity_poly.type
_entity_poly.pdbx_seq_one_letter_code
_entity_poly.pdbx_strand_id
1 'polypeptide(L)'
;MTSAPVKILTSLPKGQHQMFRNLEVVWGAGESPVHVVIDGYQEEAIKLCQLFSYEFRLHRPQGNTKDNTRANMNIGFALWSVFNTYQQYNKAIILEDDLLLSPDLLSYFHQVSHLLDEDENENLSHVSAFGQNSYPLVAANLSTILRVEMYPQYGWLTTRKWFNWTSTYWVPEGVRFPYHLNEYNIALQI
;
A
#
# COMPACT_ATOMS: atom_id res chain seq x y z
N MET A 1 -11.17 11.41 -17.01
CA MET A 1 -9.77 10.98 -16.85
C MET A 1 -9.59 10.52 -15.42
N THR A 2 -9.27 9.25 -15.21
CA THR A 2 -8.92 8.71 -13.88
C THR A 2 -7.60 9.34 -13.44
N SER A 3 -7.58 9.94 -12.25
CA SER A 3 -6.35 10.49 -11.68
C SER A 3 -5.39 9.36 -11.31
N ALA A 4 -4.09 9.55 -11.58
CA ALA A 4 -3.05 8.60 -11.19
C ALA A 4 -3.10 8.37 -9.66
N PRO A 5 -3.00 7.13 -9.16
CA PRO A 5 -3.08 6.84 -7.72
C PRO A 5 -1.93 7.49 -6.95
N VAL A 6 -2.20 7.91 -5.70
CA VAL A 6 -1.15 8.44 -4.80
C VAL A 6 -0.28 7.28 -4.32
N LYS A 7 1.04 7.46 -4.30
CA LYS A 7 1.96 6.45 -3.77
C LYS A 7 2.14 6.67 -2.28
N ILE A 8 1.92 5.64 -1.48
CA ILE A 8 2.16 5.59 -0.04
C ILE A 8 3.45 4.80 0.18
N LEU A 9 4.40 5.39 0.90
CA LEU A 9 5.58 4.69 1.39
C LEU A 9 5.47 4.55 2.90
N THR A 10 5.34 3.33 3.41
CA THR A 10 5.45 3.08 4.85
C THR A 10 6.92 2.84 5.18
N SER A 11 7.51 3.71 6.01
CA SER A 11 8.95 3.71 6.26
C SER A 11 9.33 3.12 7.61
N LEU A 12 10.26 2.18 7.57
CA LEU A 12 11.26 1.92 8.59
C LEU A 12 12.59 2.60 8.15
N PRO A 13 13.57 2.79 9.07
CA PRO A 13 14.81 3.48 8.72
C PRO A 13 15.70 2.69 7.75
N LYS A 14 15.59 1.36 7.76
CA LYS A 14 16.50 0.45 7.05
C LYS A 14 15.93 0.09 5.68
N GLY A 15 16.32 0.84 4.65
CA GLY A 15 15.91 0.56 3.25
C GLY A 15 15.30 1.77 2.55
N GLN A 16 14.81 2.74 3.31
CA GLN A 16 14.11 3.92 2.80
C GLN A 16 14.87 4.69 1.71
N HIS A 17 16.17 4.93 1.89
CA HIS A 17 16.96 5.61 0.85
C HIS A 17 17.00 4.81 -0.47
N GLN A 18 17.12 3.49 -0.41
CA GLN A 18 17.11 2.64 -1.60
C GLN A 18 15.74 2.66 -2.26
N MET A 19 14.67 2.51 -1.48
CA MET A 19 13.29 2.62 -1.97
C MET A 19 13.05 3.97 -2.67
N PHE A 20 13.46 5.09 -2.06
CA PHE A 20 13.24 6.43 -2.63
C PHE A 20 13.96 6.58 -3.97
N ARG A 21 15.24 6.17 -4.04
CA ARG A 21 15.98 6.19 -5.32
C ARG A 21 15.39 5.27 -6.36
N ASN A 22 14.92 4.09 -5.96
CA ASN A 22 14.30 3.15 -6.88
C ASN A 22 12.98 3.69 -7.42
N LEU A 23 12.15 4.33 -6.59
CA LEU A 23 10.90 4.94 -7.02
C LEU A 23 11.13 6.06 -8.03
N GLU A 24 12.14 6.91 -7.83
CA GLU A 24 12.46 8.02 -8.75
C GLU A 24 12.84 7.56 -10.17
N VAL A 25 13.28 6.31 -10.34
CA VAL A 25 13.63 5.76 -11.66
C VAL A 25 12.51 4.91 -12.28
N VAL A 26 11.39 4.70 -11.59
CA VAL A 26 10.21 4.02 -12.14
C VAL A 26 9.50 4.96 -13.12
N TRP A 27 9.07 4.44 -14.27
CA TRP A 27 8.35 5.25 -15.26
C TRP A 27 7.01 5.72 -14.69
N GLY A 28 6.73 7.03 -14.80
CA GLY A 28 5.52 7.65 -14.24
C GLY A 28 5.66 8.11 -12.78
N ALA A 29 6.85 8.06 -12.19
CA ALA A 29 7.08 8.46 -10.79
C ALA A 29 6.58 9.88 -10.46
N GLY A 30 6.66 10.81 -11.41
CA GLY A 30 6.20 12.20 -11.24
C GLY A 30 4.71 12.47 -11.48
N GLU A 31 3.90 11.47 -11.86
CA GLU A 31 2.51 11.69 -12.26
C GLU A 31 1.54 11.93 -11.09
N SER A 32 1.95 11.57 -9.88
CA SER A 32 1.16 11.73 -8.66
C SER A 32 2.05 11.96 -7.44
N PRO A 33 1.54 12.52 -6.34
CA PRO A 33 2.30 12.72 -5.12
C PRO A 33 2.83 11.42 -4.52
N VAL A 34 3.92 11.56 -3.75
CA VAL A 34 4.44 10.52 -2.85
C VAL A 34 4.14 10.96 -1.42
N HIS A 35 3.41 10.12 -0.70
CA HIS A 35 3.01 10.30 0.69
C HIS A 35 3.76 9.33 1.58
N VAL A 36 4.65 9.82 2.41
CA VAL A 36 5.47 8.97 3.30
C VAL A 36 4.85 8.93 4.69
N VAL A 37 4.73 7.73 5.25
CA VAL A 37 4.27 7.53 6.62
C VAL A 37 5.43 6.95 7.42
N ILE A 38 5.87 7.71 8.42
CA ILE A 38 7.00 7.35 9.27
C ILE A 38 6.42 6.90 10.61
N ASP A 39 6.69 5.65 10.98
CA ASP A 39 6.20 5.07 12.23
C ASP A 39 7.10 5.44 13.42
N GLY A 40 6.70 6.47 14.15
CA GLY A 40 7.50 7.11 15.19
C GLY A 40 8.45 8.18 14.67
N TYR A 41 9.08 8.90 15.60
CA TYR A 41 10.05 9.91 15.23
C TYR A 41 11.35 9.25 14.77
N GLN A 42 11.72 9.49 13.51
CA GLN A 42 12.93 8.98 12.89
C GLN A 42 13.61 10.11 12.12
N GLU A 43 14.66 10.70 12.70
CA GLU A 43 15.31 11.90 12.15
C GLU A 43 15.85 11.69 10.72
N GLU A 44 16.49 10.54 10.49
CA GLU A 44 17.02 10.18 9.16
C GLU A 44 15.91 10.11 8.11
N ALA A 45 14.79 9.47 8.45
CA ALA A 45 13.66 9.34 7.55
C ALA A 45 13.03 10.69 7.20
N ILE A 46 12.92 11.58 8.18
CA ILE A 46 12.44 12.95 7.97
C ILE A 46 13.38 13.71 7.04
N LYS A 47 14.70 13.63 7.26
CA LYS A 47 15.70 14.28 6.41
C LYS A 47 15.68 13.75 4.98
N LEU A 48 15.46 12.44 4.80
CA LEU A 48 15.29 11.85 3.47
C LEU A 48 14.02 12.38 2.79
N CYS A 49 12.89 12.46 3.48
CA CYS A 49 11.67 13.04 2.91
C CYS A 49 11.90 14.49 2.47
N GLN A 50 12.61 15.29 3.29
CA GLN A 50 12.97 16.66 2.93
C GLN A 50 13.88 16.74 1.70
N LEU A 51 14.87 15.83 1.59
CA LEU A 51 15.79 15.78 0.45
C LEU A 51 15.06 15.50 -0.87
N PHE A 52 14.11 14.56 -0.86
CA PHE A 52 13.31 14.19 -2.03
C PHE A 52 12.07 15.07 -2.22
N SER A 53 11.84 16.07 -1.34
CA SER A 53 10.65 16.90 -1.34
C SER A 53 9.34 16.10 -1.26
N TYR A 54 9.35 14.96 -0.57
CA TYR A 54 8.17 14.14 -0.32
C TYR A 54 7.36 14.67 0.87
N GLU A 55 6.04 14.70 0.74
CA GLU A 55 5.16 14.96 1.89
C GLU A 55 5.24 13.76 2.83
N PHE A 56 5.33 14.02 4.13
CA PHE A 56 5.38 12.95 5.12
C PHE A 56 4.48 13.23 6.32
N ARG A 57 4.06 12.15 6.99
CA ARG A 57 3.28 12.19 8.21
C ARG A 57 3.91 11.28 9.25
N LEU A 58 3.98 11.77 10.48
CA LEU A 58 4.45 11.00 11.61
C LEU A 58 3.27 10.25 12.21
N HIS A 59 3.36 8.92 12.20
CA HIS A 59 2.47 8.06 12.95
C HIS A 59 3.00 7.93 14.38
N ARG A 60 2.11 7.98 15.37
CA ARG A 60 2.46 7.59 16.74
C ARG A 60 2.45 6.06 16.78
N PRO A 61 3.56 5.38 17.12
CA PRO A 61 3.58 3.93 17.15
C PRO A 61 2.51 3.38 18.09
N GLN A 62 1.73 2.43 17.58
CA GLN A 62 0.66 1.71 18.27
C GLN A 62 0.84 0.23 18.02
N GLY A 63 0.43 -0.63 18.96
CA GLY A 63 0.61 -2.07 18.87
C GLY A 63 2.01 -2.57 19.24
N ASN A 64 2.19 -3.89 19.16
CA ASN A 64 3.40 -4.59 19.57
C ASN A 64 4.35 -4.83 18.38
N THR A 65 5.65 -4.59 18.56
CA THR A 65 6.67 -4.87 17.53
C THR A 65 6.95 -6.35 17.33
N LYS A 66 6.54 -7.21 18.27
CA LYS A 66 6.78 -8.66 18.22
C LYS A 66 5.71 -9.43 17.45
N ASP A 67 4.67 -8.75 16.97
CA ASP A 67 3.63 -9.32 16.11
C ASP A 67 3.16 -8.29 15.08
N ASN A 68 2.11 -8.62 14.32
CA ASN A 68 1.63 -7.80 13.21
C ASN A 68 0.76 -6.62 13.66
N THR A 69 0.46 -6.47 14.96
CA THR A 69 -0.43 -5.39 15.40
C THR A 69 0.16 -4.01 15.12
N ARG A 70 1.48 -3.83 15.25
CA ARG A 70 2.11 -2.55 14.92
C ARG A 70 2.06 -2.19 13.44
N ALA A 71 2.32 -3.17 12.57
CA ALA A 71 2.21 -2.99 11.12
C ALA A 71 0.77 -2.66 10.72
N ASN A 72 -0.21 -3.37 11.28
CA ASN A 72 -1.63 -3.13 11.04
C ASN A 72 -2.07 -1.69 11.40
N MET A 73 -1.63 -1.17 12.56
CA MET A 73 -1.94 0.21 12.94
C MET A 73 -1.27 1.22 12.01
N ASN A 74 -0.02 0.98 11.62
CA ASN A 74 0.71 1.86 10.71
C ASN A 74 0.05 1.94 9.32
N ILE A 75 -0.37 0.80 8.75
CA ILE A 75 -1.06 0.76 7.46
C ILE A 75 -2.43 1.43 7.55
N GLY A 76 -3.20 1.19 8.62
CA GLY A 76 -4.47 1.86 8.85
C GLY A 76 -4.32 3.38 8.91
N PHE A 77 -3.32 3.87 9.64
CA PHE A 77 -2.99 5.29 9.68
C PHE A 77 -2.53 5.82 8.32
N ALA A 78 -1.74 5.04 7.57
CA ALA A 78 -1.23 5.45 6.28
C ALA A 78 -2.34 5.65 5.24
N LEU A 79 -3.28 4.71 5.18
CA LEU A 79 -4.48 4.81 4.34
C LEU A 79 -5.37 5.98 4.74
N TRP A 80 -5.66 6.12 6.05
CA TRP A 80 -6.41 7.26 6.56
C TRP A 80 -5.75 8.58 6.15
N SER A 81 -4.44 8.67 6.35
CA SER A 81 -3.66 9.88 6.13
C SER A 81 -3.61 10.28 4.66
N VAL A 82 -3.36 9.34 3.74
CA VAL A 82 -3.31 9.65 2.31
C VAL A 82 -4.68 10.12 1.82
N PHE A 83 -5.75 9.43 2.20
CA PHE A 83 -7.09 9.73 1.70
C PHE A 83 -7.65 11.01 2.31
N ASN A 84 -7.27 11.36 3.54
CA ASN A 84 -7.63 12.64 4.15
C ASN A 84 -6.85 13.82 3.54
N THR A 85 -5.59 13.61 3.19
CA THR A 85 -4.70 14.65 2.61
C THR A 85 -5.05 14.93 1.15
N TYR A 86 -5.27 13.87 0.36
CA TYR A 86 -5.42 13.93 -1.09
C TYR A 86 -6.87 13.62 -1.50
N GLN A 87 -7.80 14.53 -1.15
CA GLN A 87 -9.24 14.33 -1.34
C GLN A 87 -9.67 14.13 -2.80
N GLN A 88 -8.91 14.68 -3.74
CA GLN A 88 -9.13 14.55 -5.19
C GLN A 88 -8.71 13.19 -5.77
N TYR A 89 -8.05 12.34 -4.97
CA TYR A 89 -7.62 11.01 -5.39
C TYR A 89 -8.50 9.93 -4.75
N ASN A 90 -8.93 8.97 -5.56
CA ASN A 90 -9.78 7.86 -5.12
C ASN A 90 -9.03 6.54 -5.00
N LYS A 91 -7.73 6.53 -5.33
CA LYS A 91 -6.89 5.34 -5.32
C LYS A 91 -5.52 5.64 -4.75
N ALA A 92 -4.92 4.64 -4.11
CA ALA A 92 -3.57 4.72 -3.57
C ALA A 92 -2.82 3.42 -3.78
N ILE A 93 -1.53 3.51 -4.08
CA ILE A 93 -0.58 2.38 -4.13
C ILE A 93 0.18 2.38 -2.81
N ILE A 94 0.21 1.26 -2.10
CA ILE A 94 0.97 1.07 -0.88
C ILE A 94 2.22 0.30 -1.20
N LEU A 95 3.37 0.84 -0.81
CA LEU A 95 4.69 0.22 -0.94
C LEU A 95 5.37 0.22 0.43
N GLU A 96 5.90 -0.94 0.80
CA GLU A 96 6.76 -1.14 1.97
C GLU A 96 8.20 -0.73 1.62
N ASP A 97 9.00 -0.35 2.61
CA ASP A 97 10.33 0.25 2.40
C ASP A 97 11.45 -0.75 2.05
N ASP A 98 11.18 -2.05 2.14
CA ASP A 98 12.10 -3.13 1.82
C ASP A 98 11.89 -3.73 0.41
N LEU A 99 11.02 -3.12 -0.41
CA LEU A 99 10.73 -3.57 -1.76
C LEU A 99 11.76 -3.06 -2.79
N LEU A 100 12.04 -3.89 -3.79
CA LEU A 100 12.68 -3.50 -5.04
C LEU A 100 11.63 -3.41 -6.14
N LEU A 101 11.38 -2.19 -6.62
CA LEU A 101 10.36 -1.87 -7.60
C LEU A 101 10.83 -2.18 -9.03
N SER A 102 9.95 -2.83 -9.79
CA SER A 102 10.12 -2.99 -11.24
C SER A 102 10.04 -1.63 -11.97
N PRO A 103 10.80 -1.39 -13.05
CA PRO A 103 10.74 -0.14 -13.82
C PRO A 103 9.36 0.20 -14.38
N ASP A 104 8.49 -0.80 -14.58
CA ASP A 104 7.15 -0.69 -15.14
C ASP A 104 6.01 -0.75 -14.09
N LEU A 105 6.33 -0.79 -12.79
CA LEU A 105 5.36 -0.97 -11.71
C LEU A 105 4.16 0.01 -11.79
N LEU A 106 4.44 1.30 -12.00
CA LEU A 106 3.37 2.31 -12.08
C LEU A 106 2.59 2.20 -13.39
N SER A 107 3.25 1.83 -14.50
CA SER A 107 2.58 1.55 -15.77
C SER A 107 1.62 0.38 -15.64
N TYR A 108 2.03 -0.69 -14.96
CA TYR A 108 1.18 -1.83 -14.63
C TYR A 108 -0.07 -1.37 -13.87
N PHE A 109 0.09 -0.64 -12.75
CA PHE A 109 -1.06 -0.15 -11.99
C PHE A 109 -1.96 0.79 -12.79
N HIS A 110 -1.41 1.68 -13.61
CA HIS A 110 -2.22 2.56 -14.46
C HIS A 110 -3.09 1.77 -15.43
N GLN A 111 -2.50 0.79 -16.12
CA GLN A 111 -3.21 -0.05 -17.09
C GLN A 111 -4.37 -0.80 -16.47
N VAL A 112 -4.22 -1.31 -15.24
CA VAL A 112 -5.23 -2.19 -14.61
C VAL A 112 -6.12 -1.47 -13.60
N SER A 113 -5.83 -0.22 -13.26
CA SER A 113 -6.56 0.52 -12.22
C SER A 113 -8.06 0.68 -12.53
N HIS A 114 -8.45 0.72 -13.80
CA HIS A 114 -9.85 0.85 -14.22
C HIS A 114 -10.71 -0.35 -13.77
N LEU A 115 -10.11 -1.54 -13.64
CA LEU A 115 -10.81 -2.74 -13.18
C LEU A 115 -11.39 -2.59 -11.77
N LEU A 116 -10.78 -1.76 -10.92
CA LEU A 116 -11.32 -1.44 -9.58
C LEU A 116 -12.51 -0.48 -9.61
N ASP A 117 -12.68 0.28 -10.70
CA ASP A 117 -13.84 1.17 -10.87
C ASP A 117 -15.01 0.46 -11.58
N GLU A 118 -14.68 -0.45 -12.50
CA GLU A 118 -15.65 -1.13 -13.38
C GLU A 118 -16.28 -2.38 -12.76
N ASP A 119 -15.76 -2.88 -11.63
CA ASP A 119 -16.31 -4.07 -10.99
C ASP A 119 -17.61 -3.77 -10.22
N GLU A 120 -18.73 -3.84 -10.94
CA GLU A 120 -20.08 -3.61 -10.42
C GLU A 120 -20.45 -4.56 -9.27
N ASN A 121 -19.86 -5.76 -9.24
CA ASN A 121 -20.16 -6.79 -8.24
C ASN A 121 -19.29 -6.67 -6.98
N GLU A 122 -18.40 -5.67 -6.90
CA GLU A 122 -17.51 -5.42 -5.76
C GLU A 122 -16.65 -6.63 -5.35
N ASN A 123 -16.30 -7.48 -6.32
CA ASN A 123 -15.49 -8.68 -6.10
C ASN A 123 -13.98 -8.40 -6.10
N LEU A 124 -13.56 -7.22 -6.55
CA LEU A 124 -12.18 -6.75 -6.59
C LEU A 124 -11.95 -5.69 -5.53
N SER A 125 -11.15 -6.03 -4.54
CA SER A 125 -10.72 -5.10 -3.49
C SER A 125 -9.40 -4.40 -3.83
N HIS A 126 -8.50 -5.10 -4.51
CA HIS A 126 -7.12 -4.68 -4.71
C HIS A 126 -6.55 -5.15 -6.05
N VAL A 127 -5.43 -4.53 -6.43
CA VAL A 127 -4.48 -5.09 -7.39
C VAL A 127 -3.14 -5.20 -6.67
N SER A 128 -2.47 -6.36 -6.73
CA SER A 128 -1.15 -6.57 -6.13
C SER A 128 -0.09 -6.73 -7.21
N ALA A 129 1.10 -6.21 -6.95
CA ALA A 129 2.29 -6.40 -7.77
C ALA A 129 3.05 -7.70 -7.42
N PHE A 130 2.58 -8.46 -6.44
CA PHE A 130 3.22 -9.68 -5.96
C PHE A 130 2.36 -10.92 -6.20
N GLY A 131 2.95 -11.95 -6.81
CA GLY A 131 2.32 -13.25 -6.96
C GLY A 131 3.08 -14.33 -6.20
N GLN A 132 2.45 -14.99 -5.23
CA GLN A 132 3.10 -15.93 -4.30
C GLN A 132 3.84 -17.10 -4.96
N ASN A 133 3.42 -17.50 -6.17
CA ASN A 133 4.01 -18.63 -6.91
C ASN A 133 4.77 -18.18 -8.16
N SER A 134 5.28 -16.95 -8.19
CA SER A 134 5.89 -16.36 -9.39
C SER A 134 7.40 -16.56 -9.48
N TYR A 135 7.87 -17.79 -9.22
CA TYR A 135 9.29 -18.10 -9.35
C TYR A 135 9.70 -18.05 -10.84
N PRO A 136 10.97 -17.68 -11.16
CA PRO A 136 11.42 -17.50 -12.55
C PRO A 136 11.16 -18.69 -13.49
N LEU A 137 11.10 -19.91 -12.95
CA LEU A 137 10.86 -21.14 -13.73
C LEU A 137 9.39 -21.36 -14.10
N VAL A 138 8.45 -20.71 -13.42
CA VAL A 138 7.01 -20.95 -13.56
C VAL A 138 6.22 -19.70 -13.97
N ALA A 139 6.78 -18.50 -13.77
CA ALA A 139 6.18 -17.23 -14.18
C ALA A 139 6.98 -16.60 -15.34
N ALA A 140 6.81 -17.16 -16.54
CA ALA A 140 7.53 -16.72 -17.73
C ALA A 140 6.77 -15.68 -18.58
N ASN A 141 5.44 -15.58 -18.43
CA ASN A 141 4.62 -14.63 -19.19
C ASN A 141 4.34 -13.37 -18.38
N LEU A 142 4.99 -12.26 -18.75
CA LEU A 142 4.88 -10.97 -18.07
C LEU A 142 3.58 -10.21 -18.38
N SER A 143 2.77 -10.67 -19.33
CA SER A 143 1.50 -10.03 -19.71
C SER A 143 0.27 -10.67 -19.07
N THR A 144 0.45 -11.75 -18.31
CA THR A 144 -0.66 -12.46 -17.66
C THR A 144 -1.01 -11.82 -16.31
N ILE A 145 -2.30 -11.59 -16.07
CA ILE A 145 -2.85 -11.17 -14.78
C ILE A 145 -3.82 -12.25 -14.30
N LEU A 146 -3.79 -12.54 -13.00
CA LEU A 146 -4.64 -13.57 -12.37
C LEU A 146 -5.57 -12.93 -11.34
N ARG A 147 -6.77 -13.51 -11.18
CA ARG A 147 -7.63 -13.26 -10.02
C ARG A 147 -7.34 -14.31 -8.96
N VAL A 148 -7.16 -13.87 -7.72
CA VAL A 148 -6.79 -14.73 -6.59
C VAL A 148 -7.63 -14.36 -5.37
N GLU A 149 -8.03 -15.35 -4.59
CA GLU A 149 -8.74 -15.17 -3.31
C GLU A 149 -7.73 -15.07 -2.17
N MET A 150 -7.01 -13.95 -2.11
CA MET A 150 -6.05 -13.66 -1.06
C MET A 150 -5.92 -12.16 -0.81
N TYR A 151 -5.36 -11.80 0.35
CA TYR A 151 -5.01 -10.43 0.67
C TYR A 151 -3.78 -9.96 -0.13
N PRO A 152 -3.73 -8.67 -0.50
CA PRO A 152 -2.59 -8.13 -1.23
C PRO A 152 -1.34 -8.17 -0.35
N GLN A 153 -0.19 -8.35 -0.98
CA GLN A 153 1.13 -8.32 -0.34
C GLN A 153 2.08 -7.48 -1.19
N TYR A 154 3.14 -6.94 -0.57
CA TYR A 154 4.34 -6.41 -1.22
C TYR A 154 4.07 -5.53 -2.45
N GLY A 155 3.44 -4.38 -2.23
CA GLY A 155 3.12 -3.43 -3.30
C GLY A 155 1.72 -3.64 -3.87
N TRP A 156 0.76 -2.79 -3.50
CA TRP A 156 -0.64 -2.98 -3.90
C TRP A 156 -1.45 -1.70 -4.02
N LEU A 157 -2.36 -1.71 -4.97
CA LEU A 157 -3.31 -0.64 -5.26
C LEU A 157 -4.65 -0.92 -4.58
N THR A 158 -5.23 0.10 -3.96
CA THR A 158 -6.56 0.06 -3.35
C THR A 158 -7.36 1.33 -3.66
N THR A 159 -8.63 1.34 -3.24
CA THR A 159 -9.55 2.45 -3.42
C THR A 159 -9.95 3.10 -2.11
N ARG A 160 -10.32 4.38 -2.17
CA ARG A 160 -10.96 5.11 -1.06
C ARG A 160 -12.25 4.42 -0.62
N LYS A 161 -13.02 3.88 -1.56
CA LYS A 161 -14.26 3.14 -1.28
C LYS A 161 -13.98 1.94 -0.37
N TRP A 162 -12.98 1.12 -0.74
CA TRP A 162 -12.56 -0.02 0.07
C TRP A 162 -12.05 0.40 1.44
N PHE A 163 -11.21 1.43 1.51
CA PHE A 163 -10.72 1.95 2.79
C PHE A 163 -11.85 2.45 3.69
N ASN A 164 -12.79 3.25 3.16
CA ASN A 164 -13.92 3.75 3.95
C ASN A 164 -14.74 2.60 4.55
N TRP A 165 -14.99 1.55 3.77
CA TRP A 165 -15.71 0.38 4.26
C TRP A 165 -14.92 -0.44 5.28
N THR A 166 -13.64 -0.73 5.03
CA THR A 166 -12.82 -1.50 5.98
C THR A 166 -12.49 -0.73 7.26
N SER A 167 -12.39 0.61 7.19
CA SER A 167 -12.05 1.45 8.33
C SER A 167 -13.05 1.32 9.49
N THR A 168 -14.31 0.99 9.21
CA THR A 168 -15.33 0.75 10.26
C THR A 168 -15.14 -0.56 11.00
N TYR A 169 -14.36 -1.49 10.43
CA TYR A 169 -14.09 -2.83 10.96
C TYR A 169 -12.60 -3.06 11.23
N TRP A 170 -11.77 -2.01 11.13
CA TRP A 170 -10.33 -2.13 11.28
C TRP A 170 -9.99 -2.69 12.67
N VAL A 171 -9.10 -3.67 12.72
CA VAL A 171 -8.77 -4.34 13.98
C VAL A 171 -8.11 -3.34 14.94
N PRO A 172 -8.66 -3.14 16.15
CA PRO A 172 -8.13 -2.18 17.12
C PRO A 172 -6.77 -2.60 17.70
N GLU A 173 -6.11 -1.63 18.34
CA GLU A 173 -4.85 -1.86 19.05
C GLU A 173 -4.95 -2.99 20.09
N GLY A 174 -3.95 -3.88 20.11
CA GLY A 174 -3.84 -4.93 21.13
C GLY A 174 -4.74 -6.16 20.90
N VAL A 175 -5.53 -6.17 19.84
CA VAL A 175 -6.32 -7.33 19.41
C VAL A 175 -5.50 -8.19 18.45
N ARG A 176 -5.33 -9.48 18.77
CA ARG A 176 -4.65 -10.45 17.91
C ARG A 176 -5.62 -11.20 17.00
N PHE A 177 -5.14 -11.56 15.83
CA PHE A 177 -5.77 -12.57 14.99
C PHE A 177 -5.55 -14.00 15.53
N PRO A 178 -6.50 -14.93 15.30
CA PRO A 178 -7.78 -14.72 14.65
C PRO A 178 -8.82 -14.11 15.61
N TYR A 179 -9.44 -12.99 15.21
CA TYR A 179 -10.67 -12.53 15.85
C TYR A 179 -11.81 -13.39 15.31
N HIS A 180 -12.53 -14.10 16.18
CA HIS A 180 -13.74 -14.81 15.77
C HIS A 180 -14.81 -13.78 15.41
N LEU A 181 -14.93 -13.47 14.13
CA LEU A 181 -16.09 -12.78 13.57
C LEU A 181 -17.04 -13.83 13.03
N ASN A 182 -18.14 -14.05 13.74
CA ASN A 182 -19.30 -14.69 13.16
C ASN A 182 -19.73 -13.88 11.92
N GLU A 183 -19.90 -14.59 10.81
CA GLU A 183 -20.65 -14.24 9.59
C GLU A 183 -20.03 -13.33 8.52
N TYR A 184 -18.91 -12.65 8.74
CA TYR A 184 -18.25 -11.90 7.66
C TYR A 184 -16.74 -12.18 7.61
N ASN A 185 -16.34 -13.05 6.66
CA ASN A 185 -14.98 -13.51 6.38
C ASN A 185 -14.07 -12.37 5.88
N ILE A 186 -13.78 -11.37 6.70
CA ILE A 186 -12.85 -10.29 6.37
C ILE A 186 -11.75 -10.28 7.43
N ALA A 187 -10.92 -11.32 7.42
CA ALA A 187 -9.70 -11.34 8.20
C ALA A 187 -8.66 -10.45 7.54
N LEU A 188 -8.56 -9.16 7.91
CA LEU A 188 -7.51 -8.26 7.43
C LEU A 188 -6.12 -8.79 7.80
N GLN A 189 -5.53 -9.61 6.93
CA GLN A 189 -4.16 -10.04 7.04
C GLN A 189 -3.31 -8.96 6.36
N ILE A 190 -2.62 -8.19 7.18
CA ILE A 190 -1.47 -7.35 6.81
C ILE A 190 -0.25 -8.04 7.42
#